data_AF-A0A7C5JD00-F1
#
_entry.id   AF-A0A7C5JD00-F1
#
_cell.length_a   1.000
_cell.length_b   1.000
_cell.length_c   1.000
_cell.angle_alpha   90.00
_cell.angle_beta   90.00
_cell.angle_gamma   90.00
#
_symmetry.space_group_name_H-M   'P 1'
#
loop_
_entity.id
_entity.type
_entity.pdbx_description
1 polymer ?
#
loop_
_entity_poly.entity_id
_entity_poly.type
_entity_poly.pdbx_seq_one_letter_code
_entity_poly.pdbx_strand_id
1 'polypeptide(L)'
;MAKRRQPLHPDAPLYHTDHPRPVTRRDFLRQGFISGTGMVAGGALLSLLGNPRLAQAALSGDLQTLAADAGCPLDGLGAGGKIPFICFDLAGGASMTGSNVLVGGRGGYMDDPVSVAGYSKMGVPGDMVPGGVETNPYIHESGPNAGTQTSNGDWTDTSLGLPFHSDSGYLRGILSKLAKANADKVNGAIIPARSDNDTANNPHNPMYGIARIGADGDIVRLIGSRSSESGGNSIAPTMLINPEWRPTKVDRPSDVTGLVDTGDLTSVLSDPADVRAVMESVTRISNQKISLADTLLASDNERIRNLVRCGYLKSADIADRFVGVNIDPAQDADIVGPGGIFSEAEFNSSSEFRKTASVMKMVIDGNAGAGTIQMGGYDYHTGERGVGEIRDLRAGICMGACLEYAARRGTPLMIYVFSDGSLASNGTLDNSENGRGKGVWTGDNSSTAASFFLVFNPGGRPVPRVVDGNGGNGVQIGWYRADASVETAATPAANNVNLLVQTVLLNYLALHDEVGRYDSLFPGMSLGNAAMVDSLTAFQPIV
;
A
#
# COMPACT_ATOMS: atom_id res chain seq x y z
N MET A 1 25.14 9.29 -38.50
CA MET A 1 23.82 8.75 -38.10
C MET A 1 23.84 8.57 -36.59
N ALA A 2 22.83 9.04 -35.86
CA ALA A 2 22.67 8.62 -34.47
C ALA A 2 22.19 7.16 -34.42
N LYS A 3 22.73 6.34 -33.52
CA LYS A 3 22.11 5.05 -33.21
C LYS A 3 20.74 5.34 -32.57
N ARG A 4 19.65 4.83 -33.16
CA ARG A 4 18.39 4.69 -32.41
C ARG A 4 18.70 3.84 -31.18
N ARG A 5 18.46 4.37 -29.98
CA ARG A 5 18.40 3.54 -28.77
C ARG A 5 17.20 2.60 -28.93
N GLN A 6 17.35 1.37 -28.43
CA GLN A 6 16.19 0.49 -28.25
C GLN A 6 15.51 0.89 -26.94
N PRO A 7 14.17 0.92 -26.87
CA PRO A 7 13.46 1.15 -25.60
C PRO A 7 13.91 0.14 -24.54
N LEU A 8 14.10 0.61 -23.32
CA LEU A 8 14.47 -0.26 -22.21
C LEU A 8 13.28 -1.15 -21.81
N HIS A 9 13.58 -2.37 -21.37
CA HIS A 9 12.56 -3.26 -20.79
C HIS A 9 12.00 -2.64 -19.49
N PRO A 10 10.72 -2.86 -19.13
CA PRO A 10 10.17 -2.32 -17.88
C PRO A 10 10.95 -2.73 -16.62
N ASP A 11 11.58 -3.91 -16.63
CA ASP A 11 12.48 -4.41 -15.58
C ASP A 11 13.98 -4.19 -15.87
N ALA A 12 14.33 -3.50 -16.96
CA ALA A 12 15.72 -3.09 -17.17
C ALA A 12 16.06 -1.92 -16.23
N PRO A 13 17.29 -1.89 -15.70
CA PRO A 13 17.74 -0.78 -14.89
C PRO A 13 17.84 0.51 -15.70
N LEU A 14 17.70 1.64 -15.01
CA LEU A 14 17.87 2.96 -15.58
C LEU A 14 19.29 3.47 -15.32
N TYR A 15 19.86 4.16 -16.31
CA TYR A 15 21.26 4.59 -16.31
C TYR A 15 21.32 6.12 -16.36
N HIS A 16 21.71 6.71 -15.23
CA HIS A 16 21.71 8.15 -14.98
C HIS A 16 23.12 8.68 -15.28
N THR A 17 23.25 9.74 -16.08
CA THR A 17 24.56 10.31 -16.46
C THR A 17 25.22 11.13 -15.36
N ASP A 18 24.41 11.73 -14.48
CA ASP A 18 24.80 12.86 -13.63
C ASP A 18 24.86 12.50 -12.14
N HIS A 19 24.70 11.21 -11.81
CA HIS A 19 24.68 10.69 -10.44
C HIS A 19 25.96 9.89 -10.15
N PRO A 20 26.41 9.82 -8.88
CA PRO A 20 27.42 8.85 -8.46
C PRO A 20 27.00 7.43 -8.84
N ARG A 21 27.98 6.58 -9.18
CA ARG A 21 27.71 5.14 -9.40
C ARG A 21 27.08 4.54 -8.14
N PRO A 22 26.07 3.65 -8.27
CA PRO A 22 25.53 2.89 -7.14
C PRO A 22 26.61 2.26 -6.25
N VAL A 23 26.58 2.61 -4.97
CA VAL A 23 27.52 2.10 -3.95
C VAL A 23 26.80 1.43 -2.79
N THR A 24 25.54 1.79 -2.52
CA THR A 24 24.67 1.13 -1.54
C THR A 24 23.62 0.26 -2.22
N ARG A 25 23.14 -0.75 -1.50
CA ARG A 25 22.00 -1.59 -1.94
C ARG A 25 20.75 -0.75 -2.29
N ARG A 26 20.57 0.44 -1.68
CA ARG A 26 19.42 1.34 -1.92
C ARG A 26 19.49 1.95 -3.32
N ASP A 27 20.68 2.38 -3.74
CA ASP A 27 20.94 2.98 -5.05
C ASP A 27 20.64 1.95 -6.17
N PHE A 28 21.09 0.70 -5.99
CA PHE A 28 20.77 -0.40 -6.90
C PHE A 28 19.27 -0.76 -6.95
N LEU A 29 18.47 -0.42 -5.93
CA LEU A 29 17.01 -0.67 -5.93
C LEU A 29 16.22 0.43 -6.65
N ARG A 30 16.61 1.71 -6.47
CA ARG A 30 16.00 2.85 -7.16
C ARG A 30 16.19 2.76 -8.66
N GLN A 31 17.44 2.52 -9.08
CA GLN A 31 17.81 2.39 -10.48
C GLN A 31 17.44 1.02 -11.09
N GLY A 32 16.75 0.15 -10.35
CA GLY A 32 16.21 -1.12 -10.86
C GLY A 32 17.23 -2.25 -11.09
N PHE A 33 18.47 -2.12 -10.61
CA PHE A 33 19.53 -3.12 -10.80
C PHE A 33 19.35 -4.41 -9.98
N ILE A 34 18.59 -4.39 -8.89
CA ILE A 34 18.32 -5.59 -8.08
C ILE A 34 16.85 -5.68 -7.64
N SER A 35 16.35 -6.90 -7.53
CA SER A 35 15.11 -7.22 -6.80
C SER A 35 15.40 -7.59 -5.34
N GLY A 36 14.35 -7.69 -4.51
CA GLY A 36 14.44 -7.83 -3.06
C GLY A 36 14.95 -9.19 -2.57
N THR A 37 16.24 -9.50 -2.69
CA THR A 37 16.83 -10.70 -2.10
C THR A 37 16.63 -10.75 -0.57
N GLY A 38 16.19 -11.92 -0.07
CA GLY A 38 15.71 -12.07 1.31
C GLY A 38 16.79 -12.29 2.36
N MET A 39 16.52 -11.80 3.56
CA MET A 39 16.98 -12.36 4.83
C MET A 39 15.76 -12.54 5.72
N VAL A 40 15.59 -13.71 6.32
CA VAL A 40 14.64 -13.96 7.40
C VAL A 40 15.39 -13.75 8.71
N ALA A 41 14.87 -12.87 9.57
CA ALA A 41 15.53 -12.50 10.82
C ALA A 41 14.48 -12.30 11.93
N GLY A 42 14.19 -13.38 12.67
CA GLY A 42 13.39 -13.34 13.90
C GLY A 42 12.29 -14.39 14.00
N GLY A 43 12.50 -15.39 14.85
CA GLY A 43 11.50 -15.75 15.86
C GLY A 43 10.28 -16.61 15.51
N ALA A 44 10.15 -17.19 14.32
CA ALA A 44 9.10 -18.17 14.05
C ALA A 44 9.50 -19.58 14.51
N LEU A 45 8.78 -20.16 15.48
CA LEU A 45 8.87 -21.56 15.89
C LEU A 45 7.45 -22.15 15.99
N LEU A 46 7.07 -22.91 14.95
CA LEU A 46 5.87 -23.74 14.81
C LEU A 46 4.50 -23.01 14.79
N SER A 47 3.77 -23.11 13.67
CA SER A 47 2.38 -22.62 13.42
C SER A 47 1.83 -23.30 12.13
N LEU A 48 0.52 -23.46 11.85
CA LEU A 48 0.05 -24.40 10.78
C LEU A 48 -1.27 -24.06 10.03
N LEU A 49 -1.20 -23.68 8.73
CA LEU A 49 -2.28 -23.57 7.68
C LEU A 49 -3.58 -24.38 7.91
N GLY A 50 -4.85 -23.90 7.85
CA GLY A 50 -5.53 -22.59 7.67
C GLY A 50 -7.07 -22.79 7.54
N ASN A 51 -7.99 -22.03 8.16
CA ASN A 51 -9.33 -21.60 7.63
C ASN A 51 -10.30 -20.98 8.70
N PRO A 52 -10.47 -19.64 8.75
CA PRO A 52 -11.23 -18.96 9.82
C PRO A 52 -12.76 -18.84 9.63
N ARG A 53 -13.46 -19.85 9.05
CA ARG A 53 -14.94 -19.79 8.85
C ARG A 53 -15.75 -21.06 9.14
N LEU A 54 -15.14 -22.11 9.67
CA LEU A 54 -15.86 -23.16 10.40
C LEU A 54 -15.59 -22.97 11.89
N ALA A 55 -16.58 -23.25 12.74
CA ALA A 55 -16.46 -23.02 14.19
C ALA A 55 -15.33 -23.87 14.78
N GLN A 56 -14.13 -23.30 14.90
CA GLN A 56 -13.00 -23.97 15.52
C GLN A 56 -13.33 -24.22 16.99
N ALA A 57 -12.97 -25.39 17.52
CA ALA A 57 -12.84 -25.50 18.96
C ALA A 57 -11.74 -24.51 19.40
N ALA A 58 -11.96 -23.81 20.51
CA ALA A 58 -10.91 -23.00 21.10
C ALA A 58 -9.86 -23.91 21.77
N LEU A 59 -8.63 -23.42 21.92
CA LEU A 59 -7.65 -24.04 22.82
C LEU A 59 -8.28 -24.26 24.20
N SER A 60 -7.87 -25.32 24.88
CA SER A 60 -8.34 -25.68 26.23
C SER A 60 -8.36 -24.52 27.23
N GLY A 61 -9.34 -24.55 28.14
CA GLY A 61 -9.61 -23.44 29.07
C GLY A 61 -8.45 -23.11 30.02
N ASP A 62 -7.55 -24.05 30.31
CA ASP A 62 -6.33 -23.77 31.07
C ASP A 62 -5.36 -22.87 30.30
N LEU A 63 -5.28 -23.01 28.97
CA LEU A 63 -4.44 -22.18 28.12
C LEU A 63 -5.07 -20.81 27.83
N GLN A 64 -6.41 -20.73 27.69
CA GLN A 64 -7.11 -19.44 27.64
C GLN A 64 -6.89 -18.61 28.91
N THR A 65 -7.00 -19.26 30.08
CA THR A 65 -6.75 -18.62 31.39
C THR A 65 -5.29 -18.16 31.48
N LEU A 66 -4.33 -19.03 31.15
CA LEU A 66 -2.91 -18.72 31.15
C LEU A 66 -2.55 -17.55 30.20
N ALA A 67 -3.26 -17.41 29.07
CA ALA A 67 -3.07 -16.32 28.13
C ALA A 67 -3.60 -14.98 28.66
N ALA A 68 -4.75 -14.99 29.34
CA ALA A 68 -5.26 -13.80 30.04
C ALA A 68 -4.30 -13.38 31.17
N ASP A 69 -3.85 -14.32 32.01
CA ASP A 69 -2.90 -14.09 33.10
C ASP A 69 -1.53 -13.58 32.60
N ALA A 70 -1.07 -14.05 31.43
CA ALA A 70 0.18 -13.60 30.81
C ALA A 70 0.06 -12.23 30.12
N GLY A 71 -1.14 -11.67 29.97
CA GLY A 71 -1.40 -10.39 29.30
C GLY A 71 -1.45 -10.47 27.77
N CYS A 72 -1.79 -11.63 27.22
CA CYS A 72 -1.82 -11.90 25.78
C CYS A 72 -2.97 -12.83 25.40
N PRO A 73 -4.24 -12.38 25.54
CA PRO A 73 -5.41 -13.19 25.20
C PRO A 73 -5.32 -13.78 23.79
N LEU A 74 -5.86 -14.98 23.64
CA LEU A 74 -5.92 -15.74 22.39
C LEU A 74 -7.27 -15.59 21.67
N ASP A 75 -8.11 -14.67 22.15
CA ASP A 75 -9.07 -14.00 21.29
C ASP A 75 -8.27 -13.41 20.13
N GLY A 76 -8.51 -13.93 18.91
CA GLY A 76 -7.67 -13.61 17.76
C GLY A 76 -7.50 -12.10 17.56
N LEU A 77 -6.30 -11.68 17.14
CA LEU A 77 -5.98 -10.28 16.79
C LEU A 77 -6.66 -9.85 15.48
N GLY A 78 -7.93 -10.20 15.29
CA GLY A 78 -8.72 -9.81 14.13
C GLY A 78 -8.82 -8.30 14.05
N ALA A 79 -8.63 -7.74 12.86
CA ALA A 79 -8.64 -6.30 12.60
C ALA A 79 -9.89 -5.66 13.23
N GLY A 80 -9.70 -4.89 14.32
CA GLY A 80 -10.72 -4.63 15.34
C GLY A 80 -11.89 -3.75 14.89
N GLY A 81 -12.76 -4.30 14.04
CA GLY A 81 -13.64 -3.53 13.17
C GLY A 81 -12.87 -2.65 12.17
N LYS A 82 -11.58 -2.91 11.93
CA LYS A 82 -10.69 -1.99 11.21
C LYS A 82 -10.53 -2.34 9.74
N ILE A 83 -10.66 -1.31 8.90
CA ILE A 83 -10.55 -1.40 7.45
C ILE A 83 -9.12 -1.85 7.07
N PRO A 84 -8.94 -2.94 6.30
CA PRO A 84 -7.66 -3.32 5.73
C PRO A 84 -6.91 -2.15 5.08
N PHE A 85 -5.60 -2.05 5.32
CA PHE A 85 -4.79 -0.92 4.88
C PHE A 85 -3.52 -1.36 4.13
N ILE A 86 -3.36 -0.91 2.88
CA ILE A 86 -2.24 -1.28 2.01
C ILE A 86 -1.49 -0.04 1.52
N CYS A 87 -0.19 0.03 1.78
CA CYS A 87 0.73 1.02 1.20
C CYS A 87 1.29 0.53 -0.15
N PHE A 88 1.35 1.41 -1.14
CA PHE A 88 2.25 1.31 -2.28
C PHE A 88 3.38 2.35 -2.14
N ASP A 89 4.59 1.85 -1.90
CA ASP A 89 5.83 2.64 -1.76
C ASP A 89 6.59 2.58 -3.09
N LEU A 90 6.34 3.55 -3.96
CA LEU A 90 6.84 3.61 -5.33
C LEU A 90 8.23 4.25 -5.32
N ALA A 91 9.28 3.45 -5.13
CA ALA A 91 10.63 3.95 -4.88
C ALA A 91 11.27 4.57 -6.14
N GLY A 92 11.59 5.87 -6.07
CA GLY A 92 12.34 6.62 -7.09
C GLY A 92 11.76 7.98 -7.53
N GLY A 93 10.51 8.30 -7.21
CA GLY A 93 9.87 9.57 -7.61
C GLY A 93 8.80 9.44 -8.69
N ALA A 94 7.72 8.70 -8.41
CA ALA A 94 6.68 8.37 -9.39
C ALA A 94 5.91 9.59 -9.95
N SER A 95 5.41 9.47 -11.19
CA SER A 95 4.68 10.54 -11.91
C SER A 95 3.21 10.65 -11.48
N MET A 96 2.94 10.86 -10.18
CA MET A 96 1.59 10.76 -9.63
C MET A 96 0.60 11.81 -10.14
N THR A 97 1.06 13.02 -10.46
CA THR A 97 0.19 14.18 -10.72
C THR A 97 0.22 14.62 -12.17
N GLY A 98 -0.90 15.19 -12.64
CA GLY A 98 -1.11 15.64 -14.01
C GLY A 98 -1.32 14.48 -14.98
N SER A 99 -0.29 13.63 -15.14
CA SER A 99 -0.34 12.48 -16.05
C SER A 99 -1.02 11.23 -15.48
N ASN A 100 -1.30 11.19 -14.18
CA ASN A 100 -2.09 10.15 -13.55
C ASN A 100 -3.29 10.76 -12.81
N VAL A 101 -3.13 11.19 -11.56
CA VAL A 101 -4.19 11.86 -10.79
C VAL A 101 -4.25 13.34 -11.19
N LEU A 102 -5.46 13.87 -11.39
CA LEU A 102 -5.67 15.28 -11.70
C LEU A 102 -5.61 16.14 -10.42
N VAL A 103 -5.06 17.35 -10.58
CA VAL A 103 -4.83 18.32 -9.51
C VAL A 103 -5.13 19.72 -10.01
N GLY A 104 -5.44 20.63 -9.08
CA GLY A 104 -5.77 22.02 -9.35
C GLY A 104 -5.36 22.98 -8.24
N GLY A 105 -5.72 24.23 -8.42
CA GLY A 105 -5.74 25.26 -7.39
C GLY A 105 -6.81 25.03 -6.34
N ARG A 106 -7.29 26.10 -5.70
CA ARG A 106 -8.18 25.98 -4.54
C ARG A 106 -9.58 25.47 -4.93
N GLY A 107 -10.03 25.73 -6.15
CA GLY A 107 -11.23 25.11 -6.73
C GLY A 107 -11.04 23.65 -7.18
N GLY A 108 -9.85 23.06 -6.99
CA GLY A 108 -9.52 21.76 -7.57
C GLY A 108 -9.40 21.80 -9.09
N TYR A 109 -9.32 20.63 -9.72
CA TYR A 109 -8.96 20.49 -11.14
C TYR A 109 -10.03 21.01 -12.13
N MET A 110 -11.29 21.19 -11.70
CA MET A 110 -12.38 21.70 -12.53
C MET A 110 -12.48 23.23 -12.48
N ASP A 111 -12.61 23.80 -11.27
CA ASP A 111 -12.93 25.22 -11.10
C ASP A 111 -11.69 26.13 -11.02
N ASP A 112 -10.51 25.56 -10.75
CA ASP A 112 -9.22 26.27 -10.68
C ASP A 112 -8.09 25.43 -11.32
N PRO A 113 -8.19 25.10 -12.63
CA PRO A 113 -7.25 24.20 -13.29
C PRO A 113 -5.83 24.78 -13.35
N VAL A 114 -4.84 23.89 -13.23
CA VAL A 114 -3.43 24.23 -13.46
C VAL A 114 -3.22 24.74 -14.90
N SER A 115 -2.32 25.71 -15.11
CA SER A 115 -2.06 26.22 -16.45
C SER A 115 -1.44 25.17 -17.38
N VAL A 116 -1.56 25.36 -18.70
CA VAL A 116 -0.91 24.52 -19.71
C VAL A 116 0.61 24.38 -19.48
N ALA A 117 1.26 25.42 -18.95
CA ALA A 117 2.69 25.36 -18.59
C ALA A 117 2.95 24.46 -17.36
N GLY A 118 2.04 24.46 -16.37
CA GLY A 118 2.09 23.56 -15.22
C GLY A 118 1.80 22.10 -15.60
N TYR A 119 0.83 21.86 -16.49
CA TYR A 119 0.62 20.52 -17.06
C TYR A 119 1.84 20.04 -17.86
N SER A 120 2.46 20.90 -18.67
CA SER A 120 3.71 20.61 -19.38
C SER A 120 4.86 20.26 -18.42
N LYS A 121 5.01 20.98 -17.31
CA LYS A 121 5.94 20.65 -16.21
C LYS A 121 5.66 19.27 -15.60
N MET A 122 4.39 18.85 -15.50
CA MET A 122 3.98 17.50 -15.09
C MET A 122 4.04 16.45 -16.23
N GLY A 123 4.54 16.82 -17.41
CA GLY A 123 4.69 15.92 -18.56
C GLY A 123 3.42 15.66 -19.36
N VAL A 124 2.40 16.52 -19.26
CA VAL A 124 1.17 16.49 -20.09
C VAL A 124 1.24 17.61 -21.13
N PRO A 125 1.22 17.32 -22.45
CA PRO A 125 1.31 18.34 -23.49
C PRO A 125 0.01 19.15 -23.63
N GLY A 126 0.11 20.30 -24.30
CA GLY A 126 -0.98 21.30 -24.35
C GLY A 126 -2.24 20.88 -25.13
N ASP A 127 -2.17 19.80 -25.90
CA ASP A 127 -3.26 19.14 -26.61
C ASP A 127 -3.89 17.97 -25.82
N MET A 128 -3.31 17.60 -24.66
CA MET A 128 -3.80 16.55 -23.75
C MET A 128 -4.26 17.10 -22.38
N VAL A 129 -4.44 18.41 -22.24
CA VAL A 129 -4.85 19.01 -20.95
C VAL A 129 -6.34 18.74 -20.64
N PRO A 130 -6.69 18.51 -19.35
CA PRO A 130 -8.07 18.46 -18.87
C PRO A 130 -8.94 19.63 -19.37
N GLY A 131 -10.15 19.32 -19.81
CA GLY A 131 -11.08 20.28 -20.42
C GLY A 131 -10.78 20.61 -21.89
N GLY A 132 -9.65 20.11 -22.44
CA GLY A 132 -9.38 20.12 -23.87
C GLY A 132 -10.16 19.04 -24.62
N VAL A 133 -10.35 19.18 -25.93
CA VAL A 133 -11.02 18.15 -26.73
C VAL A 133 -10.08 16.98 -26.95
N GLU A 134 -10.54 15.75 -26.69
CA GLU A 134 -9.78 14.51 -26.90
C GLU A 134 -9.68 14.16 -28.40
N THR A 135 -8.89 14.94 -29.15
CA THR A 135 -8.77 14.86 -30.63
C THR A 135 -7.80 13.79 -31.13
N ASN A 136 -6.94 13.27 -30.26
CA ASN A 136 -5.96 12.24 -30.59
C ASN A 136 -5.75 11.27 -29.40
N PRO A 137 -6.80 10.59 -28.91
CA PRO A 137 -6.64 9.55 -27.90
C PRO A 137 -5.69 8.49 -28.46
N TYR A 138 -4.69 8.08 -27.67
CA TYR A 138 -3.71 7.06 -28.10
C TYR A 138 -4.33 5.65 -28.00
N ILE A 139 -5.36 5.42 -28.82
CA ILE A 139 -6.06 4.15 -28.97
C ILE A 139 -5.09 3.17 -29.61
N HIS A 140 -4.81 2.07 -28.92
CA HIS A 140 -4.20 0.90 -29.55
C HIS A 140 -5.05 -0.34 -29.24
N GLU A 141 -5.74 -0.83 -30.26
CA GLU A 141 -6.62 -2.00 -30.19
C GLU A 141 -5.83 -3.32 -30.00
N SER A 142 -4.51 -3.27 -30.11
CA SER A 142 -3.61 -4.42 -30.25
C SER A 142 -2.40 -4.36 -29.30
N GLY A 143 -2.65 -4.23 -27.99
CA GLY A 143 -1.62 -4.32 -26.95
C GLY A 143 -2.21 -4.63 -25.57
N PRO A 144 -1.40 -4.72 -24.49
CA PRO A 144 -1.88 -4.94 -23.12
C PRO A 144 -2.73 -3.79 -22.55
N ASN A 145 -2.88 -2.70 -23.32
CA ASN A 145 -3.69 -1.52 -23.00
C ASN A 145 -5.03 -1.46 -23.76
N ALA A 146 -5.31 -2.44 -24.63
CA ALA A 146 -6.50 -2.42 -25.48
C ALA A 146 -7.80 -2.55 -24.67
N GLY A 147 -8.70 -1.57 -24.80
CA GLY A 147 -10.06 -1.63 -24.23
C GLY A 147 -10.23 -1.19 -22.77
N THR A 148 -9.20 -0.63 -22.13
CA THR A 148 -9.28 -0.16 -20.72
C THR A 148 -9.58 1.34 -20.56
N GLN A 149 -9.86 2.04 -21.65
CA GLN A 149 -10.15 3.47 -21.64
C GLN A 149 -11.59 3.75 -21.16
N THR A 150 -11.71 4.36 -19.99
CA THR A 150 -12.84 5.23 -19.65
C THR A 150 -12.36 6.68 -19.77
N SER A 151 -13.22 7.54 -20.31
CA SER A 151 -12.96 8.97 -20.51
C SER A 151 -14.29 9.71 -20.52
N ASN A 152 -14.29 10.94 -20.00
CA ASN A 152 -15.39 11.88 -20.11
C ASN A 152 -15.38 12.62 -21.47
N GLY A 153 -14.37 12.39 -22.32
CA GLY A 153 -14.18 13.01 -23.64
C GLY A 153 -13.38 14.33 -23.63
N ASP A 154 -12.89 14.73 -22.46
CA ASP A 154 -12.22 16.00 -22.17
C ASP A 154 -10.82 15.80 -21.54
N TRP A 155 -10.20 14.65 -21.84
CA TRP A 155 -8.99 14.11 -21.19
C TRP A 155 -9.11 13.78 -19.69
N THR A 156 -10.30 13.92 -19.08
CA THR A 156 -10.55 13.49 -17.69
C THR A 156 -11.27 12.15 -17.62
N ASP A 157 -11.07 11.45 -16.51
CA ASP A 157 -11.88 10.31 -16.09
C ASP A 157 -12.22 10.43 -14.59
N THR A 158 -13.42 9.99 -14.23
CA THR A 158 -13.92 9.96 -12.85
C THR A 158 -14.54 8.61 -12.47
N SER A 159 -14.19 7.55 -13.21
CA SER A 159 -14.70 6.19 -13.01
C SER A 159 -14.40 5.64 -11.62
N LEU A 160 -13.26 6.00 -11.02
CA LEU A 160 -12.80 5.63 -9.67
C LEU A 160 -13.15 6.66 -8.58
N GLY A 161 -13.98 7.66 -8.89
CA GLY A 161 -14.32 8.76 -7.98
C GLY A 161 -13.20 9.78 -7.85
N LEU A 162 -11.98 9.39 -7.47
CA LEU A 162 -10.80 10.24 -7.63
C LEU A 162 -10.60 10.57 -9.12
N PRO A 163 -10.33 11.83 -9.51
CA PRO A 163 -10.17 12.21 -10.91
C PRO A 163 -8.79 11.81 -11.45
N PHE A 164 -8.79 11.15 -12.61
CA PHE A 164 -7.59 10.77 -13.36
C PHE A 164 -7.58 11.43 -14.73
N HIS A 165 -6.40 11.53 -15.33
CA HIS A 165 -6.26 11.75 -16.77
C HIS A 165 -6.72 10.48 -17.50
N SER A 166 -7.54 10.59 -18.54
CA SER A 166 -8.08 9.43 -19.30
C SER A 166 -7.00 8.44 -19.75
N ASP A 167 -5.84 8.95 -20.17
CA ASP A 167 -4.69 8.15 -20.60
C ASP A 167 -3.72 7.76 -19.46
N SER A 168 -4.13 7.88 -18.19
CA SER A 168 -3.31 7.52 -17.02
C SER A 168 -2.84 6.06 -17.05
N GLY A 169 -1.60 5.82 -16.62
CA GLY A 169 -1.05 4.48 -16.40
C GLY A 169 -1.75 3.80 -15.21
N TYR A 170 -1.86 4.50 -14.06
CA TYR A 170 -2.57 3.98 -12.89
C TYR A 170 -4.03 3.61 -13.22
N LEU A 171 -4.77 4.49 -13.91
CA LEU A 171 -6.17 4.26 -14.26
C LEU A 171 -6.34 3.01 -15.12
N ARG A 172 -5.64 2.94 -16.27
CA ARG A 172 -5.71 1.78 -17.18
C ARG A 172 -5.34 0.47 -16.49
N GLY A 173 -4.33 0.51 -15.61
CA GLY A 173 -3.93 -0.66 -14.82
C GLY A 173 -4.98 -1.06 -13.78
N ILE A 174 -5.59 -0.10 -13.08
CA ILE A 174 -6.65 -0.39 -12.11
C ILE A 174 -7.85 -1.02 -12.82
N LEU A 175 -8.31 -0.39 -13.90
CA LEU A 175 -9.48 -0.83 -14.68
C LEU A 175 -9.23 -2.12 -15.49
N SER A 176 -7.97 -2.52 -15.73
CA SER A 176 -7.68 -3.84 -16.30
C SER A 176 -7.93 -5.00 -15.33
N LYS A 177 -8.13 -4.72 -14.03
CA LYS A 177 -8.35 -5.71 -12.96
C LYS A 177 -9.65 -5.52 -12.20
N LEU A 178 -10.05 -4.28 -11.95
CA LEU A 178 -11.24 -3.93 -11.20
C LEU A 178 -12.48 -3.97 -12.09
N ALA A 179 -13.44 -4.84 -11.79
CA ALA A 179 -14.69 -4.89 -12.54
C ALA A 179 -15.45 -3.55 -12.41
N LYS A 180 -16.12 -3.09 -13.47
CA LYS A 180 -16.79 -1.77 -13.47
C LYS A 180 -17.74 -1.56 -12.27
N ALA A 181 -18.53 -2.57 -11.92
CA ALA A 181 -19.45 -2.50 -10.78
C ALA A 181 -18.75 -2.33 -9.41
N ASN A 182 -17.45 -2.61 -9.35
CA ASN A 182 -16.58 -2.38 -8.19
C ASN A 182 -15.86 -1.02 -8.30
N ALA A 183 -15.47 -0.57 -9.50
CA ALA A 183 -14.97 0.79 -9.75
C ALA A 183 -15.99 1.87 -9.37
N ASP A 184 -17.28 1.63 -9.65
CA ASP A 184 -18.38 2.50 -9.23
C ASP A 184 -18.46 2.67 -7.69
N LYS A 185 -17.85 1.75 -6.91
CA LYS A 185 -17.75 1.79 -5.44
C LYS A 185 -16.42 2.34 -4.88
N VAL A 186 -15.49 2.76 -5.73
CA VAL A 186 -14.25 3.43 -5.31
C VAL A 186 -14.45 4.95 -5.26
N ASN A 187 -13.81 5.60 -4.30
CA ASN A 187 -13.50 7.03 -4.33
C ASN A 187 -12.06 7.24 -3.83
N GLY A 188 -11.53 8.46 -3.88
CA GLY A 188 -10.21 8.73 -3.32
C GLY A 188 -9.89 10.20 -3.11
N ALA A 189 -8.80 10.46 -2.39
CA ALA A 189 -8.30 11.80 -2.13
C ALA A 189 -6.81 11.91 -2.45
N ILE A 190 -6.40 13.07 -2.97
CA ILE A 190 -5.00 13.43 -3.22
C ILE A 190 -4.56 14.55 -2.29
N ILE A 191 -3.32 14.47 -1.79
CA ILE A 191 -2.72 15.41 -0.84
C ILE A 191 -1.49 16.05 -1.50
N PRO A 192 -1.62 17.28 -2.06
CA PRO A 192 -0.48 18.07 -2.53
C PRO A 192 0.50 18.33 -1.38
N ALA A 193 1.67 17.71 -1.43
CA ALA A 193 2.62 17.71 -0.30
C ALA A 193 4.05 17.46 -0.76
N ARG A 194 4.94 18.40 -0.41
CA ARG A 194 6.35 18.34 -0.76
C ARG A 194 7.10 17.32 0.10
N SER A 195 7.85 16.45 -0.58
CA SER A 195 8.88 15.58 -0.01
C SER A 195 10.27 16.02 -0.47
N ASP A 196 11.32 15.59 0.22
CA ASP A 196 12.69 15.78 -0.26
C ASP A 196 12.94 14.79 -1.40
N ASN A 197 13.30 15.26 -2.59
CA ASN A 197 13.68 14.35 -3.67
C ASN A 197 14.89 13.50 -3.27
N ASP A 198 14.94 12.28 -3.78
CA ASP A 198 16.09 11.37 -3.66
C ASP A 198 16.49 11.00 -2.23
N THR A 199 15.66 11.28 -1.21
CA THR A 199 15.90 10.79 0.16
C THR A 199 14.87 9.75 0.56
N ALA A 200 15.32 8.50 0.72
CA ALA A 200 14.58 7.46 1.43
C ALA A 200 14.65 7.66 2.97
N ASN A 201 14.75 8.92 3.38
CA ASN A 201 14.61 9.43 4.74
C ASN A 201 13.28 10.17 4.91
N ASN A 202 12.53 10.42 3.83
CA ASN A 202 11.15 10.90 3.92
C ASN A 202 10.30 9.93 4.76
N PRO A 203 9.68 10.40 5.86
CA PRO A 203 8.89 9.55 6.75
C PRO A 203 7.46 9.33 6.20
N HIS A 204 7.32 8.87 4.96
CA HIS A 204 6.02 8.68 4.29
C HIS A 204 5.21 7.49 4.82
N ASN A 205 5.84 6.50 5.44
CA ASN A 205 5.16 5.23 5.73
C ASN A 205 4.31 5.32 7.03
N PRO A 206 2.97 5.17 6.97
CA PRO A 206 2.07 5.38 8.11
C PRO A 206 1.87 4.12 8.97
N MET A 207 2.49 2.99 8.65
CA MET A 207 2.10 1.65 9.14
C MET A 207 2.04 1.54 10.67
N TYR A 208 3.00 2.12 11.40
CA TYR A 208 2.97 2.12 12.87
C TYR A 208 1.84 2.96 13.47
N GLY A 209 1.38 4.01 12.77
CA GLY A 209 0.22 4.78 13.17
C GLY A 209 -1.08 4.01 12.93
N ILE A 210 -1.18 3.31 11.80
CA ILE A 210 -2.30 2.41 11.48
C ILE A 210 -2.39 1.29 12.53
N ALA A 211 -1.25 0.65 12.85
CA ALA A 211 -1.12 -0.27 13.98
C ALA A 211 -1.58 0.36 15.31
N ARG A 212 -1.18 1.59 15.62
CA ARG A 212 -1.53 2.27 16.88
C ARG A 212 -3.03 2.56 17.02
N ILE A 213 -3.75 2.75 15.91
CA ILE A 213 -5.22 2.97 15.89
C ILE A 213 -6.00 1.71 16.28
N GLY A 214 -5.40 0.52 16.11
CA GLY A 214 -6.02 -0.78 16.38
C GLY A 214 -6.16 -1.67 15.13
N ALA A 215 -5.49 -1.32 14.03
CA ALA A 215 -5.36 -2.23 12.89
C ALA A 215 -4.38 -3.35 13.25
N ASP A 216 -4.94 -4.49 13.62
CA ASP A 216 -4.27 -5.73 14.00
C ASP A 216 -4.60 -6.84 12.99
N GLY A 217 -3.82 -7.92 12.99
CA GLY A 217 -4.05 -9.07 12.13
C GLY A 217 -3.83 -10.39 12.86
N ASP A 218 -4.58 -11.41 12.45
CA ASP A 218 -4.72 -12.70 13.13
C ASP A 218 -3.40 -13.46 13.33
N ILE A 219 -2.43 -13.26 12.44
CA ILE A 219 -1.09 -13.85 12.51
C ILE A 219 -0.06 -12.79 12.91
N VAL A 220 -0.12 -11.60 12.28
CA VAL A 220 0.90 -10.54 12.40
C VAL A 220 0.27 -9.14 12.36
N ARG A 221 0.80 -8.20 13.15
CA ARG A 221 0.27 -6.82 13.17
C ARG A 221 0.55 -6.07 11.86
N LEU A 222 1.79 -6.12 11.37
CA LEU A 222 2.25 -5.42 10.17
C LEU A 222 3.09 -6.35 9.29
N ILE A 223 2.93 -6.24 7.96
CA ILE A 223 3.81 -6.89 6.99
C ILE A 223 4.36 -5.89 5.97
N GLY A 224 5.46 -6.25 5.30
CA GLY A 224 5.93 -5.49 4.16
C GLY A 224 6.82 -6.31 3.24
N SER A 225 6.92 -5.89 1.98
CA SER A 225 7.72 -6.61 0.98
C SER A 225 9.24 -6.37 1.11
N ARG A 226 9.70 -5.80 2.22
CA ARG A 226 11.10 -5.52 2.52
C ARG A 226 11.40 -5.79 3.98
N SER A 227 12.59 -6.35 4.24
CA SER A 227 13.19 -6.33 5.58
C SER A 227 13.77 -4.92 5.81
N SER A 228 12.99 -4.07 6.48
CA SER A 228 13.29 -2.69 6.87
C SER A 228 12.30 -2.24 7.96
N GLU A 229 12.61 -1.18 8.71
CA GLU A 229 11.74 -0.72 9.82
C GLU A 229 10.30 -0.40 9.38
N SER A 230 10.08 0.03 8.14
CA SER A 230 8.76 0.37 7.58
C SER A 230 8.12 -0.75 6.77
N GLY A 231 8.82 -1.87 6.54
CA GLY A 231 8.42 -2.87 5.54
C GLY A 231 8.58 -2.41 4.07
N GLY A 232 9.12 -1.20 3.84
CA GLY A 232 9.29 -0.59 2.51
C GLY A 232 10.70 -0.02 2.23
N ASN A 233 10.74 1.00 1.39
CA ASN A 233 11.91 1.82 1.03
C ASN A 233 11.93 3.13 1.83
N SER A 234 10.79 3.84 1.85
CA SER A 234 10.57 5.05 2.63
C SER A 234 10.44 4.69 4.12
N ILE A 235 10.97 5.51 5.02
CA ILE A 235 10.89 5.23 6.47
C ILE A 235 9.51 5.60 7.03
N ALA A 236 9.23 5.13 8.24
CA ALA A 236 8.09 5.60 9.04
C ALA A 236 8.51 6.76 9.96
N PRO A 237 7.60 7.67 10.35
CA PRO A 237 7.89 8.71 11.33
C PRO A 237 8.42 8.13 12.65
N THR A 238 9.57 8.62 13.13
CA THR A 238 10.26 8.07 14.30
C THR A 238 9.41 8.05 15.58
N MET A 239 8.49 9.01 15.75
CA MET A 239 7.59 9.08 16.90
C MET A 239 6.42 8.07 16.85
N LEU A 240 6.22 7.39 15.71
CA LEU A 240 5.23 6.33 15.57
C LEU A 240 5.80 4.93 15.86
N ILE A 241 7.08 4.69 15.53
CA ILE A 241 7.73 3.37 15.60
C ILE A 241 7.60 2.74 16.99
N ASN A 242 7.07 1.51 17.03
CA ASN A 242 7.23 0.59 18.17
C ASN A 242 8.12 -0.59 17.72
N PRO A 243 9.31 -0.82 18.31
CA PRO A 243 10.17 -1.95 17.99
C PRO A 243 9.50 -3.34 18.12
N GLU A 244 8.45 -3.47 18.92
CA GLU A 244 7.66 -4.71 19.08
C GLU A 244 6.77 -5.02 17.88
N TRP A 245 6.48 -4.04 17.02
CA TRP A 245 5.54 -4.15 15.88
C TRP A 245 6.25 -4.18 14.51
N ARG A 246 7.57 -4.44 14.48
CA ARG A 246 8.39 -4.34 13.26
C ARG A 246 7.85 -5.25 12.14
N PRO A 247 7.56 -4.73 10.93
CA PRO A 247 6.85 -5.48 9.89
C PRO A 247 7.56 -6.77 9.47
N THR A 248 6.80 -7.87 9.40
CA THR A 248 7.31 -9.15 8.90
C THR A 248 7.49 -9.11 7.38
N LYS A 249 8.61 -9.64 6.86
CA LYS A 249 8.87 -9.66 5.41
C LYS A 249 7.93 -10.66 4.71
N VAL A 250 7.16 -10.17 3.75
CA VAL A 250 6.33 -10.97 2.83
C VAL A 250 6.44 -10.40 1.41
N ASP A 251 7.13 -11.08 0.48
CA ASP A 251 7.20 -10.65 -0.93
C ASP A 251 6.88 -11.73 -1.98
N ARG A 252 6.43 -12.91 -1.56
CA ARG A 252 6.12 -14.06 -2.42
C ARG A 252 5.25 -15.10 -1.68
N PRO A 253 4.56 -16.01 -2.40
CA PRO A 253 3.63 -16.96 -1.78
C PRO A 253 4.27 -17.87 -0.71
N SER A 254 5.52 -18.30 -0.92
CA SER A 254 6.25 -19.11 0.07
C SER A 254 6.65 -18.36 1.34
N ASP A 255 6.69 -17.02 1.32
CA ASP A 255 6.84 -16.24 2.55
C ASP A 255 5.52 -16.17 3.32
N VAL A 256 4.36 -16.23 2.62
CA VAL A 256 3.02 -16.26 3.23
C VAL A 256 2.78 -17.59 3.94
N THR A 257 2.93 -18.71 3.23
CA THR A 257 2.72 -20.04 3.83
C THR A 257 3.73 -20.32 4.95
N GLY A 258 4.97 -19.83 4.82
CA GLY A 258 6.00 -19.92 5.86
C GLY A 258 5.74 -19.14 7.16
N LEU A 259 4.72 -18.26 7.22
CA LEU A 259 4.26 -17.68 8.50
C LEU A 259 3.50 -18.70 9.36
N VAL A 260 2.98 -19.76 8.73
CA VAL A 260 2.11 -20.78 9.31
C VAL A 260 2.53 -22.18 8.84
N ASP A 261 3.84 -22.43 8.89
CA ASP A 261 4.45 -23.74 8.68
C ASP A 261 5.11 -24.25 9.99
N THR A 262 4.73 -25.47 10.43
CA THR A 262 5.32 -26.15 11.59
C THR A 262 6.65 -26.82 11.27
N GLY A 263 7.01 -26.89 9.99
CA GLY A 263 7.76 -28.01 9.46
C GLY A 263 6.93 -29.29 9.53
N ASP A 264 7.64 -30.42 9.55
CA ASP A 264 7.19 -31.80 9.27
C ASP A 264 6.10 -32.40 10.18
N LEU A 265 5.49 -31.62 11.09
CA LEU A 265 4.51 -32.11 12.04
C LEU A 265 3.24 -32.66 11.37
N THR A 266 2.83 -32.08 10.22
CA THR A 266 1.67 -32.54 9.43
C THR A 266 1.94 -33.67 8.45
N SER A 267 3.21 -33.97 8.13
CA SER A 267 3.52 -35.21 7.40
C SER A 267 3.38 -36.44 8.31
N VAL A 268 3.42 -36.21 9.64
CA VAL A 268 3.23 -37.21 10.70
C VAL A 268 1.80 -37.23 11.25
N LEU A 269 1.16 -36.06 11.42
CA LEU A 269 -0.18 -35.92 12.02
C LEU A 269 -1.17 -35.28 11.04
N SER A 270 -2.13 -36.08 10.57
CA SER A 270 -3.15 -35.64 9.60
C SER A 270 -4.50 -35.22 10.23
N ASP A 271 -4.71 -35.44 11.53
CA ASP A 271 -5.90 -35.00 12.26
C ASP A 271 -5.65 -33.65 12.96
N PRO A 272 -6.47 -32.61 12.72
CA PRO A 272 -6.40 -31.34 13.47
C PRO A 272 -6.46 -31.49 14.99
N ALA A 273 -7.19 -32.49 15.51
CA ALA A 273 -7.28 -32.74 16.95
C ALA A 273 -5.94 -33.22 17.54
N ASP A 274 -5.17 -34.02 16.80
CA ASP A 274 -3.84 -34.49 17.22
C ASP A 274 -2.81 -33.35 17.18
N VAL A 275 -2.83 -32.52 16.12
CA VAL A 275 -1.97 -31.32 16.05
C VAL A 275 -2.25 -30.38 17.22
N ARG A 276 -3.53 -30.07 17.48
CA ARG A 276 -3.98 -29.28 18.63
C ARG A 276 -3.44 -29.87 19.93
N ALA A 277 -3.69 -31.15 20.20
CA ALA A 277 -3.28 -31.82 21.43
C ALA A 277 -1.76 -31.79 21.64
N VAL A 278 -0.96 -31.92 20.57
CA VAL A 278 0.50 -31.77 20.61
C VAL A 278 0.91 -30.33 20.91
N MET A 279 0.34 -29.34 20.23
CA MET A 279 0.70 -27.92 20.43
C MET A 279 0.29 -27.39 21.82
N GLU A 280 -0.86 -27.84 22.35
CA GLU A 280 -1.22 -27.61 23.75
C GLU A 280 -0.20 -28.25 24.72
N SER A 281 0.21 -29.49 24.45
CA SER A 281 1.17 -30.21 25.29
C SER A 281 2.54 -29.56 25.30
N VAL A 282 3.02 -29.10 24.12
CA VAL A 282 4.23 -28.27 24.00
C VAL A 282 4.09 -27.00 24.82
N THR A 283 2.95 -26.31 24.74
CA THR A 283 2.69 -25.07 25.49
C THR A 283 2.70 -25.30 27.01
N ARG A 284 2.07 -26.37 27.50
CA ARG A 284 2.08 -26.76 28.93
C ARG A 284 3.49 -27.07 29.42
N ILE A 285 4.27 -27.86 28.66
CA ILE A 285 5.67 -28.20 28.98
C ILE A 285 6.56 -26.95 28.97
N SER A 286 6.38 -26.06 28.00
CA SER A 286 7.11 -24.79 27.92
C SER A 286 6.76 -23.88 29.10
N ASN A 287 5.49 -23.72 29.47
CA ASN A 287 5.11 -22.90 30.63
C ASN A 287 5.71 -23.44 31.94
N GLN A 288 5.75 -24.76 32.14
CA GLN A 288 6.43 -25.37 33.29
C GLN A 288 7.92 -25.03 33.31
N LYS A 289 8.61 -25.11 32.17
CA LYS A 289 10.04 -24.72 32.07
C LYS A 289 10.27 -23.23 32.29
N ILE A 290 9.45 -22.36 31.71
CA ILE A 290 9.55 -20.90 31.83
C ILE A 290 9.35 -20.47 33.29
N SER A 291 8.42 -21.12 34.00
CA SER A 291 8.15 -20.86 35.42
C SER A 291 9.29 -21.31 36.37
N LEU A 292 10.23 -22.11 35.87
CA LEU A 292 11.48 -22.49 36.56
C LEU A 292 12.70 -21.69 36.08
N ALA A 293 12.60 -20.95 34.97
CA ALA A 293 13.71 -20.23 34.37
C ALA A 293 13.86 -18.83 34.99
N ASP A 294 15.02 -18.52 35.55
CA ASP A 294 15.39 -17.16 35.96
C ASP A 294 16.22 -16.49 34.85
N THR A 295 15.80 -15.32 34.39
CA THR A 295 16.55 -14.52 33.40
C THR A 295 17.70 -13.73 34.02
N LEU A 296 17.78 -13.67 35.36
CA LEU A 296 18.71 -12.83 36.14
C LEU A 296 18.50 -11.31 35.95
N LEU A 297 17.45 -10.90 35.22
CA LEU A 297 17.08 -9.50 34.97
C LEU A 297 15.99 -9.07 35.95
N ALA A 298 16.38 -8.65 37.14
CA ALA A 298 15.50 -8.45 38.29
C ALA A 298 14.27 -7.53 38.05
N SER A 299 14.35 -6.57 37.12
CA SER A 299 13.25 -5.67 36.75
C SER A 299 12.25 -6.26 35.76
N ASP A 300 12.68 -7.18 34.90
CA ASP A 300 11.94 -7.60 33.70
C ASP A 300 11.79 -9.13 33.57
N ASN A 301 12.21 -9.89 34.59
CA ASN A 301 12.14 -11.35 34.63
C ASN A 301 10.74 -11.89 34.24
N GLU A 302 9.69 -11.39 34.90
CA GLU A 302 8.32 -11.86 34.63
C GLU A 302 7.76 -11.32 33.31
N ARG A 303 8.21 -10.15 32.84
CA ARG A 303 7.87 -9.63 31.50
C ARG A 303 8.46 -10.52 30.41
N ILE A 304 9.72 -10.89 30.53
CA ILE A 304 10.41 -11.77 29.57
C ILE A 304 9.80 -13.17 29.61
N ARG A 305 9.51 -13.72 30.80
CA ARG A 305 8.76 -14.98 30.95
C ARG A 305 7.40 -14.91 30.25
N ASN A 306 6.62 -13.85 30.45
CA ASN A 306 5.34 -13.68 29.79
C ASN A 306 5.49 -13.56 28.27
N LEU A 307 6.43 -12.76 27.75
CA LEU A 307 6.70 -12.69 26.31
C LEU A 307 6.99 -14.09 25.71
N VAL A 308 7.76 -14.94 26.39
CA VAL A 308 8.02 -16.32 25.93
C VAL A 308 6.78 -17.22 26.09
N ARG A 309 6.00 -17.12 27.18
CA ARG A 309 4.72 -17.83 27.34
C ARG A 309 3.77 -17.49 26.20
N CYS A 310 3.59 -16.20 25.93
CA CYS A 310 2.76 -15.66 24.86
C CYS A 310 3.22 -16.13 23.47
N GLY A 311 4.53 -16.29 23.26
CA GLY A 311 5.08 -16.92 22.05
C GLY A 311 4.53 -18.33 21.84
N TYR A 312 4.67 -19.22 22.83
CA TYR A 312 4.14 -20.59 22.72
C TYR A 312 2.61 -20.64 22.62
N LEU A 313 1.90 -19.83 23.40
CA LEU A 313 0.43 -19.74 23.36
C LEU A 313 -0.07 -19.30 21.98
N LYS A 314 0.55 -18.28 21.36
CA LYS A 314 0.21 -17.83 20.00
C LYS A 314 0.65 -18.84 18.94
N SER A 315 1.79 -19.52 19.09
CA SER A 315 2.17 -20.63 18.22
C SER A 315 1.13 -21.75 18.22
N ALA A 316 0.55 -22.08 19.38
CA ALA A 316 -0.53 -23.05 19.48
C ALA A 316 -1.86 -22.52 18.89
N ASP A 317 -2.20 -21.25 19.12
CA ASP A 317 -3.42 -20.62 18.58
C ASP A 317 -3.40 -20.54 17.04
N ILE A 318 -2.27 -20.10 16.48
CA ILE A 318 -2.06 -20.03 15.02
C ILE A 318 -1.91 -21.43 14.42
N ALA A 319 -1.40 -22.43 15.14
CA ALA A 319 -1.50 -23.82 14.68
C ALA A 319 -2.94 -24.33 14.68
N ASP A 320 -3.77 -23.92 15.64
CA ASP A 320 -5.08 -24.50 15.90
C ASP A 320 -6.23 -23.88 15.11
N ARG A 321 -6.31 -22.54 15.05
CA ARG A 321 -7.33 -21.79 14.30
C ARG A 321 -7.24 -22.00 12.78
N PHE A 322 -6.21 -22.72 12.37
CA PHE A 322 -5.80 -22.86 11.00
C PHE A 322 -6.11 -24.30 10.51
N VAL A 323 -5.22 -25.29 10.65
CA VAL A 323 -5.33 -26.69 10.14
C VAL A 323 -6.38 -26.97 9.02
N GLY A 324 -6.06 -26.74 7.73
CA GLY A 324 -6.91 -27.25 6.64
C GLY A 324 -6.90 -26.63 5.23
N VAL A 325 -6.47 -25.38 4.99
CA VAL A 325 -6.55 -24.72 3.66
C VAL A 325 -5.43 -23.69 3.42
N ASN A 326 -5.35 -23.29 2.16
CA ASN A 326 -4.53 -22.19 1.67
C ASN A 326 -4.81 -20.83 2.33
N ILE A 327 -3.76 -20.26 2.92
CA ILE A 327 -3.48 -18.83 2.75
C ILE A 327 -2.53 -18.55 1.57
N ASP A 328 -2.12 -19.57 0.80
CA ASP A 328 -1.30 -19.41 -0.41
C ASP A 328 -2.09 -18.64 -1.50
N PRO A 329 -1.66 -17.42 -1.89
CA PRO A 329 -2.33 -16.65 -2.93
C PRO A 329 -2.20 -17.26 -4.34
N ALA A 330 -1.23 -18.15 -4.58
CA ALA A 330 -1.05 -18.87 -5.84
C ALA A 330 -2.01 -20.06 -5.99
N GLN A 331 -2.77 -20.39 -4.94
CA GLN A 331 -3.77 -21.46 -4.91
C GLN A 331 -5.17 -20.94 -4.55
N ASP A 332 -5.34 -19.63 -4.38
CA ASP A 332 -6.62 -18.97 -4.20
C ASP A 332 -7.23 -18.66 -5.58
N ALA A 333 -8.35 -19.32 -5.91
CA ALA A 333 -9.02 -19.20 -7.20
C ALA A 333 -9.62 -17.81 -7.48
N ASP A 334 -9.80 -16.97 -6.45
CA ASP A 334 -10.16 -15.56 -6.64
C ASP A 334 -8.95 -14.70 -7.08
N ILE A 335 -7.72 -15.15 -6.79
CA ILE A 335 -6.48 -14.43 -7.11
C ILE A 335 -5.86 -14.97 -8.41
N VAL A 336 -5.73 -16.29 -8.54
CA VAL A 336 -5.03 -16.94 -9.67
C VAL A 336 -5.88 -18.04 -10.30
N GLY A 337 -6.02 -18.01 -11.62
CA GLY A 337 -6.66 -19.07 -12.41
C GLY A 337 -7.64 -18.55 -13.45
N PRO A 338 -8.46 -19.41 -14.07
CA PRO A 338 -9.37 -19.03 -15.16
C PRO A 338 -10.45 -17.98 -14.81
N GLY A 339 -10.78 -17.84 -13.52
CA GLY A 339 -11.66 -16.78 -13.00
C GLY A 339 -10.99 -15.84 -11.99
N GLY A 340 -9.68 -15.99 -11.78
CA GLY A 340 -8.91 -15.18 -10.84
C GLY A 340 -8.61 -13.78 -11.38
N ILE A 341 -8.14 -12.89 -10.50
CA ILE A 341 -7.64 -11.56 -10.87
C ILE A 341 -6.45 -11.65 -11.84
N PHE A 342 -5.59 -12.66 -11.67
CA PHE A 342 -4.46 -12.95 -12.54
C PHE A 342 -4.65 -14.30 -13.24
N SER A 343 -4.27 -14.37 -14.52
CA SER A 343 -4.02 -15.67 -15.14
C SER A 343 -2.73 -16.29 -14.58
N GLU A 344 -2.59 -17.62 -14.61
CA GLU A 344 -1.36 -18.30 -14.15
C GLU A 344 -0.11 -17.78 -14.90
N ALA A 345 -0.22 -17.52 -16.21
CA ALA A 345 0.87 -17.01 -17.03
C ALA A 345 1.28 -15.59 -16.61
N GLU A 346 0.31 -14.73 -16.30
CA GLU A 346 0.53 -13.37 -15.82
C GLU A 346 1.12 -13.34 -14.41
N PHE A 347 0.56 -14.11 -13.49
CA PHE A 347 1.06 -14.27 -12.13
C PHE A 347 2.51 -14.77 -12.12
N ASN A 348 2.86 -15.70 -13.01
CA ASN A 348 4.22 -16.24 -13.11
C ASN A 348 5.19 -15.31 -13.88
N SER A 349 4.73 -14.45 -14.78
CA SER A 349 5.62 -13.54 -15.52
C SER A 349 6.23 -12.41 -14.66
N SER A 350 5.56 -12.00 -13.57
CA SER A 350 5.95 -10.82 -12.78
C SER A 350 6.07 -11.11 -11.28
N SER A 351 7.26 -10.86 -10.70
CA SER A 351 7.44 -10.89 -9.25
C SER A 351 6.60 -9.83 -8.52
N GLU A 352 6.30 -8.71 -9.19
CA GLU A 352 5.51 -7.63 -8.61
C GLU A 352 4.04 -8.06 -8.38
N PHE A 353 3.49 -8.91 -9.25
CA PHE A 353 2.14 -9.45 -9.08
C PHE A 353 2.10 -10.50 -7.97
N ARG A 354 3.08 -11.40 -7.89
CA ARG A 354 3.18 -12.39 -6.78
C ARG A 354 3.35 -11.74 -5.42
N LYS A 355 4.19 -10.71 -5.34
CA LYS A 355 4.38 -9.85 -4.16
C LYS A 355 3.10 -9.15 -3.74
N THR A 356 2.43 -8.50 -4.70
CA THR A 356 1.14 -7.82 -4.48
C THR A 356 0.12 -8.81 -3.94
N ALA A 357 -0.10 -9.92 -4.64
CA ALA A 357 -1.03 -10.96 -4.23
C ALA A 357 -0.75 -11.51 -2.82
N SER A 358 0.53 -11.65 -2.45
CA SER A 358 0.95 -12.10 -1.11
C SER A 358 0.58 -11.13 0.01
N VAL A 359 0.84 -9.83 -0.18
CA VAL A 359 0.47 -8.79 0.81
C VAL A 359 -1.05 -8.57 0.82
N MET A 360 -1.68 -8.53 -0.36
CA MET A 360 -3.11 -8.39 -0.59
C MET A 360 -3.92 -9.47 0.13
N LYS A 361 -3.57 -10.74 -0.10
CA LYS A 361 -4.20 -11.91 0.55
C LYS A 361 -4.12 -11.82 2.06
N MET A 362 -2.93 -11.56 2.60
CA MET A 362 -2.72 -11.44 4.05
C MET A 362 -3.54 -10.30 4.66
N VAL A 363 -3.56 -9.12 4.04
CA VAL A 363 -4.21 -7.93 4.63
C VAL A 363 -5.73 -7.96 4.50
N ILE A 364 -6.28 -8.42 3.36
CA ILE A 364 -7.73 -8.36 3.10
C ILE A 364 -8.50 -9.53 3.76
N ASP A 365 -7.84 -10.68 4.00
CA ASP A 365 -8.41 -11.75 4.84
C ASP A 365 -8.21 -11.52 6.35
N GLY A 366 -7.60 -10.41 6.78
CA GLY A 366 -7.40 -10.08 8.20
C GLY A 366 -6.23 -10.79 8.89
N ASN A 367 -5.42 -11.55 8.14
CA ASN A 367 -4.21 -12.21 8.67
C ASN A 367 -3.10 -11.22 9.02
N ALA A 368 -3.08 -10.05 8.38
CA ALA A 368 -2.20 -8.91 8.68
C ALA A 368 -2.99 -7.60 8.80
N GLY A 369 -2.76 -6.82 9.86
CA GLY A 369 -3.52 -5.59 10.10
C GLY A 369 -3.27 -4.47 9.08
N ALA A 370 -2.04 -4.38 8.58
CA ALA A 370 -1.70 -3.56 7.42
C ALA A 370 -0.49 -4.13 6.68
N GLY A 371 -0.30 -3.72 5.42
CA GLY A 371 0.79 -4.18 4.56
C GLY A 371 1.46 -3.07 3.73
N THR A 372 2.77 -3.20 3.47
CA THR A 372 3.50 -2.35 2.51
C THR A 372 4.02 -3.12 1.31
N ILE A 373 3.57 -2.74 0.11
CA ILE A 373 4.06 -3.21 -1.18
C ILE A 373 5.03 -2.16 -1.71
N GLN A 374 6.33 -2.43 -1.62
CA GLN A 374 7.37 -1.55 -2.17
C GLN A 374 7.72 -1.97 -3.59
N MET A 375 7.53 -1.07 -4.55
CA MET A 375 7.86 -1.27 -5.97
C MET A 375 9.09 -0.42 -6.32
N GLY A 376 9.96 -0.90 -7.23
CA GLY A 376 11.22 -0.25 -7.61
C GLY A 376 11.19 0.33 -9.03
N GLY A 377 12.12 1.24 -9.32
CA GLY A 377 12.26 1.83 -10.66
C GLY A 377 11.33 2.99 -10.96
N TYR A 378 10.79 3.69 -9.97
CA TYR A 378 9.91 4.87 -10.19
C TYR A 378 10.68 6.17 -10.44
N ASP A 379 12.00 6.05 -10.51
CA ASP A 379 12.98 7.07 -10.86
C ASP A 379 13.01 7.26 -12.39
N TYR A 380 12.07 8.04 -12.94
CA TYR A 380 11.89 8.15 -14.39
C TYR A 380 12.74 9.24 -15.08
N HIS A 381 13.63 9.94 -14.36
CA HIS A 381 14.28 11.16 -14.87
C HIS A 381 15.37 10.92 -15.95
N THR A 382 15.58 9.66 -16.39
CA THR A 382 16.56 9.29 -17.44
C THR A 382 16.14 9.60 -18.88
N GLY A 383 14.98 10.23 -19.09
CA GLY A 383 14.52 10.63 -20.41
C GLY A 383 13.76 9.57 -21.21
N GLU A 384 13.35 8.45 -20.59
CA GLU A 384 12.70 7.31 -21.26
C GLU A 384 11.22 7.20 -20.84
N ARG A 385 10.37 8.12 -21.34
CA ARG A 385 8.95 8.25 -20.99
C ARG A 385 8.19 6.91 -21.04
N GLY A 386 8.38 6.15 -22.12
CA GLY A 386 7.70 4.87 -22.28
C GLY A 386 8.01 3.82 -21.21
N VAL A 387 9.14 3.90 -20.51
CA VAL A 387 9.44 2.98 -19.40
C VAL A 387 8.60 3.32 -18.18
N GLY A 388 8.47 4.60 -17.84
CA GLY A 388 7.66 5.05 -16.72
C GLY A 388 6.17 4.81 -16.92
N GLU A 389 5.65 5.02 -18.13
CA GLU A 389 4.26 4.68 -18.47
C GLU A 389 3.93 3.19 -18.24
N ILE A 390 4.83 2.26 -18.57
CA ILE A 390 4.62 0.83 -18.31
C ILE A 390 4.78 0.50 -16.80
N ARG A 391 5.61 1.25 -16.07
CA ARG A 391 5.75 1.09 -14.61
C ARG A 391 4.52 1.63 -13.87
N ASP A 392 3.97 2.77 -14.29
CA ASP A 392 2.70 3.28 -13.78
C ASP A 392 1.55 2.32 -14.13
N LEU A 393 1.48 1.79 -15.36
CA LEU A 393 0.53 0.72 -15.71
C LEU A 393 0.65 -0.48 -14.76
N ARG A 394 1.86 -0.93 -14.46
CA ARG A 394 2.12 -2.03 -13.53
C ARG A 394 1.68 -1.71 -12.09
N ALA A 395 1.94 -0.50 -11.60
CA ALA A 395 1.45 -0.03 -10.31
C ALA A 395 -0.09 -0.06 -10.28
N GLY A 396 -0.74 0.43 -11.33
CA GLY A 396 -2.18 0.39 -11.52
C GLY A 396 -2.75 -1.03 -11.46
N ILE A 397 -2.14 -1.99 -12.17
CA ILE A 397 -2.52 -3.42 -12.13
C ILE A 397 -2.48 -3.96 -10.70
N CYS A 398 -1.45 -3.59 -9.94
CA CYS A 398 -1.31 -4.03 -8.55
C CYS A 398 -2.36 -3.38 -7.62
N MET A 399 -2.68 -2.09 -7.81
CA MET A 399 -3.75 -1.41 -7.07
C MET A 399 -5.13 -1.99 -7.40
N GLY A 400 -5.42 -2.20 -8.68
CA GLY A 400 -6.68 -2.78 -9.16
C GLY A 400 -6.90 -4.19 -8.66
N ALA A 401 -5.85 -5.01 -8.60
CA ALA A 401 -5.90 -6.33 -7.98
C ALA A 401 -6.32 -6.27 -6.51
N CYS A 402 -5.75 -5.35 -5.72
CA CYS A 402 -6.14 -5.18 -4.31
C CYS A 402 -7.61 -4.74 -4.17
N LEU A 403 -8.07 -3.81 -5.00
CA LEU A 403 -9.47 -3.33 -5.00
C LEU A 403 -10.46 -4.43 -5.41
N GLU A 404 -10.13 -5.21 -6.43
CA GLU A 404 -10.97 -6.32 -6.92
C GLU A 404 -11.01 -7.48 -5.91
N TYR A 405 -9.90 -7.80 -5.24
CA TYR A 405 -9.91 -8.81 -4.19
C TYR A 405 -10.75 -8.35 -2.99
N ALA A 406 -10.60 -7.10 -2.53
CA ALA A 406 -11.47 -6.53 -1.49
C ALA A 406 -12.95 -6.63 -1.86
N ALA A 407 -13.30 -6.36 -3.12
CA ALA A 407 -14.67 -6.53 -3.62
C ALA A 407 -15.16 -7.98 -3.59
N ARG A 408 -14.34 -8.95 -4.03
CA ARG A 408 -14.65 -10.40 -3.98
C ARG A 408 -14.81 -10.93 -2.56
N ARG A 409 -14.03 -10.43 -1.60
CA ARG A 409 -14.14 -10.78 -0.18
C ARG A 409 -15.28 -10.06 0.55
N GLY A 410 -15.84 -9.00 -0.06
CA GLY A 410 -16.88 -8.16 0.54
C GLY A 410 -16.36 -7.21 1.63
N THR A 411 -15.07 -6.90 1.62
CA THR A 411 -14.36 -6.14 2.66
C THR A 411 -14.09 -4.71 2.17
N PRO A 412 -14.22 -3.66 3.00
CA PRO A 412 -13.68 -2.34 2.66
C PRO A 412 -12.14 -2.39 2.56
N LEU A 413 -11.53 -1.42 1.88
CA LEU A 413 -10.07 -1.33 1.74
C LEU A 413 -9.66 0.13 1.59
N MET A 414 -8.61 0.55 2.29
CA MET A 414 -7.90 1.80 2.04
C MET A 414 -6.51 1.50 1.46
N ILE A 415 -6.25 1.99 0.26
CA ILE A 415 -4.94 1.94 -0.40
C ILE A 415 -4.30 3.33 -0.30
N TYR A 416 -3.07 3.43 0.20
CA TYR A 416 -2.30 4.67 0.23
C TYR A 416 -1.06 4.56 -0.68
N VAL A 417 -0.84 5.54 -1.55
CA VAL A 417 0.18 5.52 -2.61
C VAL A 417 1.11 6.72 -2.46
N PHE A 418 2.41 6.48 -2.31
CA PHE A 418 3.43 7.51 -2.10
C PHE A 418 4.77 7.13 -2.76
N SER A 419 5.70 8.10 -2.82
CA SER A 419 7.01 7.96 -3.45
C SER A 419 8.05 8.84 -2.76
N ASP A 420 9.32 8.43 -2.74
CA ASP A 420 10.44 9.19 -2.13
C ASP A 420 11.04 10.26 -3.07
N GLY A 421 10.19 10.90 -3.88
CA GLY A 421 10.54 11.97 -4.80
C GLY A 421 9.35 12.38 -5.70
N SER A 422 9.63 13.23 -6.69
CA SER A 422 8.66 13.66 -7.72
C SER A 422 9.37 14.29 -8.91
N LEU A 423 8.76 14.31 -10.09
CA LEU A 423 9.41 14.61 -11.36
C LEU A 423 8.93 15.92 -12.00
N ALA A 424 9.75 16.45 -12.91
CA ALA A 424 9.34 17.42 -13.93
C ALA A 424 9.78 17.00 -15.34
N SER A 425 9.01 17.43 -16.33
CA SER A 425 9.34 17.35 -17.75
C SER A 425 9.85 18.70 -18.26
N ASN A 426 10.71 18.66 -19.29
CA ASN A 426 11.10 19.84 -20.06
C ASN A 426 10.20 20.11 -21.29
N GLY A 427 9.09 19.36 -21.45
CA GLY A 427 8.17 19.47 -22.58
C GLY A 427 8.61 18.75 -23.86
N THR A 428 9.73 18.01 -23.86
CA THR A 428 10.11 17.14 -24.98
C THR A 428 9.17 15.94 -25.05
N LEU A 429 8.55 15.67 -26.20
CA LEU A 429 7.54 14.60 -26.32
C LEU A 429 8.13 13.26 -26.75
N ASP A 430 7.68 12.16 -26.13
CA ASP A 430 7.93 10.79 -26.60
C ASP A 430 6.71 10.28 -27.38
N ASN A 431 6.78 10.39 -28.71
CA ASN A 431 5.74 9.93 -29.64
C ASN A 431 5.78 8.42 -29.92
N SER A 432 6.49 7.61 -29.12
CA SER A 432 6.43 6.15 -29.21
C SER A 432 5.13 5.58 -28.60
N GLU A 433 4.79 4.33 -28.91
CA GLU A 433 3.59 3.64 -28.42
C GLU A 433 3.48 3.64 -26.89
N ASN A 434 4.62 3.47 -26.23
CA ASN A 434 4.70 3.50 -24.77
C ASN A 434 4.88 4.92 -24.21
N GLY A 435 5.45 5.85 -24.98
CA GLY A 435 5.57 7.27 -24.60
C GLY A 435 4.26 8.06 -24.69
N ARG A 436 3.33 7.60 -25.54
CA ARG A 436 1.94 8.08 -25.68
C ARG A 436 1.80 9.55 -26.10
N GLY A 437 2.85 10.13 -26.69
CA GLY A 437 2.91 11.54 -27.06
C GLY A 437 3.21 12.49 -25.90
N LYS A 438 3.44 11.97 -24.69
CA LYS A 438 3.56 12.77 -23.47
C LYS A 438 4.96 13.32 -23.24
N GLY A 439 5.06 14.32 -22.37
CA GLY A 439 6.29 14.99 -21.99
C GLY A 439 7.22 14.08 -21.19
N VAL A 440 8.42 13.88 -21.71
CA VAL A 440 9.53 13.12 -21.12
C VAL A 440 9.97 13.74 -19.80
N TRP A 441 10.06 12.95 -18.72
CA TRP A 441 10.63 13.42 -17.45
C TRP A 441 12.16 13.54 -17.55
N THR A 442 12.71 14.65 -17.05
CA THR A 442 14.12 15.03 -17.28
C THR A 442 14.84 15.54 -16.03
N GLY A 443 14.18 15.53 -14.88
CA GLY A 443 14.78 15.90 -13.60
C GLY A 443 13.74 15.99 -12.49
N ASP A 444 14.21 15.89 -11.26
CA ASP A 444 13.36 15.77 -10.08
C ASP A 444 12.92 17.13 -9.57
N ASN A 445 11.67 17.25 -9.12
CA ASN A 445 11.10 18.52 -8.71
C ASN A 445 10.07 18.40 -7.57
N SER A 446 10.54 18.44 -6.32
CA SER A 446 9.72 18.42 -5.08
C SER A 446 8.52 19.37 -5.03
N SER A 447 8.37 20.32 -5.96
CA SER A 447 7.19 21.17 -6.09
C SER A 447 6.00 20.48 -6.80
N THR A 448 6.20 19.39 -7.55
CA THR A 448 5.12 18.63 -8.19
C THR A 448 4.56 17.50 -7.30
N ALA A 449 5.25 17.18 -6.20
CA ALA A 449 4.95 16.07 -5.29
C ALA A 449 3.53 16.08 -4.68
N ALA A 450 2.96 14.88 -4.61
CA ALA A 450 1.78 14.55 -3.82
C ALA A 450 1.85 13.07 -3.39
N SER A 451 0.99 12.69 -2.46
CA SER A 451 0.55 11.30 -2.30
C SER A 451 -0.98 11.23 -2.40
N PHE A 452 -1.53 10.06 -2.67
CA PHE A 452 -2.98 9.89 -2.77
C PHE A 452 -3.44 8.59 -2.11
N PHE A 453 -4.72 8.49 -1.79
CA PHE A 453 -5.34 7.27 -1.34
C PHE A 453 -6.65 6.98 -2.05
N LEU A 454 -6.91 5.69 -2.26
CA LEU A 454 -8.17 5.16 -2.78
C LEU A 454 -8.88 4.40 -1.65
N VAL A 455 -10.19 4.56 -1.57
CA VAL A 455 -11.06 3.86 -0.61
C VAL A 455 -12.09 3.07 -1.42
N PHE A 456 -12.11 1.76 -1.22
CA PHE A 456 -13.20 0.89 -1.67
C PHE A 456 -14.15 0.64 -0.49
N ASN A 457 -15.45 0.82 -0.72
CA ASN A 457 -16.49 0.45 0.23
C ASN A 457 -17.49 -0.50 -0.45
N PRO A 458 -17.64 -1.76 0.01
CA PRO A 458 -18.55 -2.73 -0.61
C PRO A 458 -20.03 -2.29 -0.60
N GLY A 459 -20.44 -1.41 0.33
CA GLY A 459 -21.79 -0.86 0.44
C GLY A 459 -22.12 0.25 -0.56
N GLY A 460 -21.13 0.91 -1.16
CA GLY A 460 -21.33 2.03 -2.10
C GLY A 460 -20.17 3.01 -2.10
N ARG A 461 -20.11 3.91 -3.10
CA ARG A 461 -19.03 4.90 -3.24
C ARG A 461 -18.85 5.74 -1.95
N PRO A 462 -17.63 5.82 -1.37
CA PRO A 462 -17.36 6.70 -0.23
C PRO A 462 -17.74 8.15 -0.53
N VAL A 463 -18.51 8.76 0.36
CA VAL A 463 -19.10 10.09 0.15
C VAL A 463 -18.14 11.17 0.67
N PRO A 464 -17.74 12.15 -0.17
CA PRO A 464 -16.91 13.27 0.28
C PRO A 464 -17.55 14.04 1.45
N ARG A 465 -16.75 14.41 2.43
CA ARG A 465 -17.15 15.32 3.51
C ARG A 465 -17.13 16.73 2.94
N VAL A 466 -18.30 17.24 2.53
CA VAL A 466 -18.43 18.56 1.91
C VAL A 466 -18.13 19.66 2.95
N VAL A 467 -16.98 20.32 2.81
CA VAL A 467 -16.59 21.48 3.62
C VAL A 467 -16.49 22.76 2.76
N ASP A 468 -15.69 22.73 1.69
CA ASP A 468 -15.38 23.91 0.85
C ASP A 468 -16.21 24.01 -0.46
N GLY A 469 -17.38 23.34 -0.52
CA GLY A 469 -18.36 23.52 -1.62
C GLY A 469 -18.21 22.61 -2.84
N ASN A 470 -17.05 21.98 -3.04
CA ASN A 470 -16.82 20.98 -4.12
C ASN A 470 -17.57 19.67 -3.84
N GLY A 471 -18.88 19.64 -4.08
CA GLY A 471 -19.74 18.45 -4.02
C GLY A 471 -19.57 17.50 -5.22
N GLY A 472 -18.32 17.18 -5.57
CA GLY A 472 -17.94 16.51 -6.81
C GLY A 472 -17.22 15.16 -6.63
N ASN A 473 -16.59 14.71 -7.72
CA ASN A 473 -15.80 13.48 -7.77
C ASN A 473 -14.41 13.70 -7.14
N GLY A 474 -14.06 12.88 -6.14
CA GLY A 474 -12.78 12.91 -5.44
C GLY A 474 -12.61 14.07 -4.47
N VAL A 475 -11.45 14.12 -3.80
CA VAL A 475 -11.08 15.20 -2.87
C VAL A 475 -9.61 15.60 -3.06
N GLN A 476 -9.30 16.89 -2.92
CA GLN A 476 -7.93 17.41 -2.88
C GLN A 476 -7.67 18.10 -1.53
N ILE A 477 -6.79 17.53 -0.70
CA ILE A 477 -6.48 18.05 0.64
C ILE A 477 -5.32 19.05 0.53
N GLY A 478 -5.64 20.26 0.11
CA GLY A 478 -4.69 21.34 -0.24
C GLY A 478 -4.81 21.74 -1.70
N TRP A 479 -3.81 22.46 -2.23
CA TRP A 479 -3.82 22.88 -3.64
C TRP A 479 -2.44 23.16 -4.25
N TYR A 480 -2.41 23.21 -5.57
CA TYR A 480 -1.27 23.68 -6.37
C TYR A 480 -1.43 25.16 -6.74
N ARG A 481 -0.32 25.80 -7.09
CA ARG A 481 -0.31 27.05 -7.86
C ARG A 481 -0.42 26.74 -9.35
N ALA A 482 -0.79 27.73 -10.16
CA ALA A 482 -1.02 27.58 -11.59
C ALA A 482 0.20 27.09 -12.40
N ASP A 483 1.40 27.14 -11.83
CA ASP A 483 2.67 26.60 -12.38
C ASP A 483 2.92 25.12 -12.00
N ALA A 484 1.91 24.41 -11.48
CA ALA A 484 2.02 23.09 -10.86
C ALA A 484 3.07 23.01 -9.74
N SER A 485 3.20 24.05 -8.91
CA SER A 485 3.95 23.99 -7.65
C SER A 485 2.99 23.93 -6.46
N VAL A 486 3.09 22.90 -5.61
CA VAL A 486 2.33 22.79 -4.34
C VAL A 486 2.34 24.13 -3.60
N GLU A 487 1.18 24.60 -3.14
CA GLU A 487 1.12 25.75 -2.24
C GLU A 487 1.49 25.29 -0.83
N THR A 488 2.70 25.64 -0.42
CA THR A 488 3.32 25.30 0.87
C THR A 488 2.57 25.83 2.09
N ALA A 489 1.68 26.81 1.91
CA ALA A 489 0.79 27.33 2.95
C ALA A 489 -0.62 26.70 2.97
N ALA A 490 -0.94 25.77 2.05
CA ALA A 490 -2.31 25.25 1.88
C ALA A 490 -2.78 24.36 3.04
N THR A 491 -1.90 23.49 3.55
CA THR A 491 -2.20 22.55 4.65
C THR A 491 -0.95 22.33 5.50
N PRO A 492 -1.09 21.83 6.74
CA PRO A 492 0.07 21.42 7.55
C PRO A 492 0.94 20.35 6.87
N ALA A 493 0.34 19.50 6.03
CA ALA A 493 1.03 18.47 5.25
C ALA A 493 1.88 19.03 4.09
N ALA A 494 1.49 20.18 3.53
CA ALA A 494 1.99 20.69 2.24
C ALA A 494 3.52 20.85 2.16
N ASN A 495 4.20 21.06 3.30
CA ASN A 495 5.65 21.16 3.40
C ASN A 495 6.22 20.38 4.62
N ASN A 496 5.55 19.32 5.08
CA ASN A 496 6.06 18.46 6.16
C ASN A 496 5.51 17.03 6.05
N VAL A 497 6.37 16.08 5.68
CA VAL A 497 6.02 14.67 5.47
C VAL A 497 5.51 13.97 6.74
N ASN A 498 5.90 14.40 7.94
CA ASN A 498 5.33 13.85 9.18
C ASN A 498 3.87 14.26 9.37
N LEU A 499 3.52 15.49 8.97
CA LEU A 499 2.16 16.00 9.01
C LEU A 499 1.32 15.44 7.85
N LEU A 500 1.94 15.11 6.71
CA LEU A 500 1.31 14.30 5.66
C LEU A 500 0.87 12.91 6.17
N VAL A 501 1.75 12.18 6.87
CA VAL A 501 1.35 10.90 7.49
C VAL A 501 0.25 11.10 8.53
N GLN A 502 0.30 12.15 9.35
CA GLN A 502 -0.77 12.46 10.29
C GLN A 502 -2.11 12.73 9.58
N THR A 503 -2.11 13.44 8.44
CA THR A 503 -3.32 13.62 7.62
C THR A 503 -3.87 12.30 7.08
N VAL A 504 -3.02 11.35 6.68
CA VAL A 504 -3.46 10.00 6.27
C VAL A 504 -4.05 9.21 7.45
N LEU A 505 -3.45 9.31 8.63
CA LEU A 505 -3.94 8.67 9.85
C LEU A 505 -5.27 9.26 10.35
N LEU A 506 -5.43 10.58 10.24
CA LEU A 506 -6.70 11.28 10.46
C LEU A 506 -7.79 10.78 9.50
N ASN A 507 -7.49 10.64 8.21
CA ASN A 507 -8.44 10.14 7.23
C ASN A 507 -8.79 8.66 7.47
N TYR A 508 -7.84 7.84 7.90
CA TYR A 508 -8.14 6.47 8.32
C TYR A 508 -9.06 6.43 9.55
N LEU A 509 -8.84 7.27 10.57
CA LEU A 509 -9.77 7.41 11.70
C LEU A 509 -11.17 7.89 11.26
N ALA A 510 -11.25 8.82 10.32
CA ALA A 510 -12.52 9.36 9.82
C ALA A 510 -13.40 8.31 9.12
N LEU A 511 -12.80 7.34 8.44
CA LEU A 511 -13.55 6.22 7.84
C LEU A 511 -14.26 5.33 8.87
N HIS A 512 -13.89 5.42 10.16
CA HIS A 512 -14.47 4.66 11.28
C HIS A 512 -15.22 5.55 12.31
N ASP A 513 -15.52 6.82 11.98
CA ASP A 513 -16.05 7.85 12.90
C ASP A 513 -15.16 8.16 14.14
N GLU A 514 -13.87 7.83 14.07
CA GLU A 514 -12.95 7.90 15.21
C GLU A 514 -12.09 9.18 15.27
N VAL A 515 -12.45 10.25 14.55
CA VAL A 515 -11.67 11.51 14.53
C VAL A 515 -11.39 12.05 15.94
N GLY A 516 -12.37 11.94 16.86
CA GLY A 516 -12.22 12.33 18.26
C GLY A 516 -11.18 11.53 19.07
N ARG A 517 -10.67 10.40 18.55
CA ARG A 517 -9.57 9.64 19.15
C ARG A 517 -8.18 10.15 18.73
N TYR A 518 -8.08 11.04 17.74
CA TYR A 518 -6.80 11.44 17.13
C TYR A 518 -5.77 11.92 18.18
N ASP A 519 -6.12 12.93 19.00
CA ASP A 519 -5.19 13.51 19.99
C ASP A 519 -4.78 12.53 21.10
N SER A 520 -5.61 11.51 21.39
CA SER A 520 -5.30 10.51 22.43
C SER A 520 -4.40 9.38 21.91
N LEU A 521 -4.43 9.10 20.61
CA LEU A 521 -3.54 8.15 19.93
C LEU A 521 -2.22 8.78 19.49
N PHE A 522 -2.24 10.09 19.19
CA PHE A 522 -1.11 10.85 18.67
C PHE A 522 -0.77 12.07 19.55
N PRO A 523 -0.53 11.89 20.87
CA PRO A 523 -0.24 13.01 21.76
C PRO A 523 1.03 13.76 21.33
N GLY A 524 0.95 15.10 21.29
CA GLY A 524 2.03 15.98 20.82
C GLY A 524 2.15 16.11 19.30
N MET A 525 1.28 15.48 18.52
CA MET A 525 1.24 15.55 17.04
C MET A 525 -0.04 16.23 16.57
N SER A 526 -0.05 17.56 16.49
CA SER A 526 -1.25 18.34 16.14
C SER A 526 -1.29 18.73 14.65
N LEU A 527 -2.47 18.55 14.04
CA LEU A 527 -2.81 19.07 12.72
C LEU A 527 -3.47 20.46 12.75
N GLY A 528 -3.56 21.11 13.91
CA GLY A 528 -4.19 22.43 14.09
C GLY A 528 -5.42 22.39 15.00
N ASN A 529 -6.38 23.27 14.74
CA ASN A 529 -7.65 23.33 15.48
C ASN A 529 -8.73 22.45 14.80
N ALA A 530 -9.89 22.30 15.45
CA ALA A 530 -11.00 21.47 14.94
C ALA A 530 -11.42 21.82 13.49
N ALA A 531 -11.48 23.12 13.14
CA ALA A 531 -11.80 23.54 11.78
C ALA A 531 -10.75 23.12 10.74
N MET A 532 -9.45 23.14 11.10
CA MET A 532 -8.39 22.59 10.26
C MET A 532 -8.53 21.07 10.13
N VAL A 533 -8.72 20.34 11.24
CA VAL A 533 -8.93 18.88 11.24
C VAL A 533 -10.13 18.48 10.37
N ASP A 534 -11.24 19.22 10.43
CA ASP A 534 -12.40 19.00 9.57
C ASP A 534 -12.07 19.24 8.09
N SER A 535 -11.36 20.32 7.75
CA SER A 535 -10.93 20.60 6.36
C SER A 535 -9.92 19.58 5.79
N LEU A 536 -9.20 18.86 6.65
CA LEU A 536 -8.28 17.78 6.28
C LEU A 536 -8.96 16.41 6.15
N THR A 537 -10.26 16.30 6.47
CA THR A 537 -11.02 15.05 6.46
C THR A 537 -11.78 14.88 5.14
N ALA A 538 -11.36 13.96 4.28
CA ALA A 538 -11.91 13.80 2.93
C ALA A 538 -13.30 13.14 2.87
N PHE A 539 -13.56 12.14 3.73
CA PHE A 539 -14.74 11.28 3.59
C PHE A 539 -15.60 11.21 4.86
N GLN A 540 -16.86 10.89 4.66
CA GLN A 540 -17.75 10.42 5.73
C GLN A 540 -17.34 9.00 6.18
N PRO A 541 -17.71 8.57 7.40
CA PRO A 541 -17.50 7.20 7.87
C PRO A 541 -18.12 6.15 6.93
N ILE A 542 -17.52 4.96 6.88
CA ILE A 542 -18.00 3.82 6.07
C ILE A 542 -18.11 2.50 6.84
N VAL A 543 -17.69 2.47 8.11
CA VAL A 543 -17.87 1.37 9.09
C VAL A 543 -18.26 1.92 10.45
#